data_AF-A0A2K5MXH7-F1
#
_entry.id   AF-A0A2K5MXH7-F1
#
_cell.length_a   1.000
_cell.length_b   1.000
_cell.length_c   1.000
_cell.angle_alpha   90.00
_cell.angle_beta   90.00
_cell.angle_gamma   90.00
#
_symmetry.space_group_name_H-M   'P 1'
#
loop_
_entity.id
_entity.type
_entity.pdbx_description
1 polymer ?
#
loop_
_entity_poly.entity_id
_entity_poly.type
_entity_poly.pdbx_seq_one_letter_code
_entity_poly.pdbx_strand_id
1 'polypeptide(L)'
;MKDKVFSEVSPLYTPFTKPTSLFSSSLRCADLTLPEDISQLCKDINNDYLSERSIEEVYYLWCLAGGDLEKELVNKEIIRSKPPICTLPNFLFEDGESFGQGRDRSSLLDDTTVTLSLCQLRNRLKDVGGEAFYPLLEDDQSNLPHSNSNNELSAAATLPLIIREKDTEYQLNRIILFDRLLKAYPYKKNQIWKEARIDIPPLLRGLTWAALLGVEGAIHAKYDAIDKDTPIPTDRQIEVDIPRCHQYDELLSSPEGHAKFRRVLKAWVVSHPDLVYWQGLDSLCAPFLYLNFNNEALAYACMSAFIPKYLYNFFLKDNSHVIQEYLTVFSQMIAFHDPELSNHLNEIGFIPDLYAIPWFLTMFTHVFPLHKIFHLWDTLLLGNSSFPFCIGVAILQQLRDRLLANGFNECILLFSDLPEIDIERCVRESINLFCWTPKSATYRQHAQPPKPTSDSSGVRSSAPYFSAECPDPPKTDLSRESIPLNDLKSEVSPRISAEDLIDLCELTMTGHFKTPTKKTKSSKPKLLVVDIRNSEDFIRGHISGSINIPFSAAFTAEGELTQGPYTAMLQNFKGKVIVIVGHVAKHTAEFAAHLVKMKYPRICILDGGINKIKPTGLLTVPSPQI
;
A
#
# COMPACT_ATOMS: atom_id res chain seq x y z
N MET A 1 21.18 -12.15 -39.89
CA MET A 1 22.48 -11.99 -40.56
C MET A 1 23.40 -13.10 -40.08
N LYS A 2 23.96 -13.93 -40.98
CA LYS A 2 24.96 -14.94 -40.62
C LYS A 2 26.34 -14.32 -40.82
N ASP A 3 26.88 -13.75 -39.75
CA ASP A 3 28.23 -13.19 -39.75
C ASP A 3 29.24 -14.34 -39.50
N LYS A 4 30.28 -14.41 -40.34
CA LYS A 4 31.31 -15.47 -40.27
C LYS A 4 32.13 -15.40 -38.99
N VAL A 5 32.33 -14.21 -38.42
CA VAL A 5 33.10 -14.03 -37.18
C VAL A 5 32.33 -14.63 -36.01
N PHE A 6 31.03 -14.31 -35.89
CA PHE A 6 30.20 -14.79 -34.77
C PHE A 6 29.85 -16.28 -34.87
N SER A 7 29.91 -16.89 -36.05
CA SER A 7 29.60 -18.32 -36.22
C SER A 7 30.74 -19.25 -35.75
N GLU A 8 31.99 -18.77 -35.75
CA GLU A 8 33.12 -19.51 -35.18
C GLU A 8 33.13 -19.47 -33.64
N VAL A 9 32.64 -18.37 -33.04
CA VAL A 9 32.60 -18.21 -31.56
C VAL A 9 31.27 -18.66 -30.95
N SER A 10 30.18 -18.66 -31.71
CA SER A 10 28.84 -19.06 -31.23
C SER A 10 28.77 -20.42 -30.53
N PRO A 11 29.48 -21.49 -30.94
CA PRO A 11 29.46 -22.76 -30.21
C PRO A 11 30.27 -22.75 -28.91
N LEU A 12 31.12 -21.74 -28.68
CA LEU A 12 31.88 -21.56 -27.42
C LEU A 12 31.05 -20.85 -26.34
N TYR A 13 29.97 -20.16 -26.73
CA TYR A 13 29.04 -19.54 -25.81
C TYR A 13 27.82 -20.45 -25.64
N THR A 14 27.46 -20.73 -24.40
CA THR A 14 26.11 -21.25 -24.10
C THR A 14 25.09 -20.29 -24.73
N PRO A 15 24.19 -20.78 -25.61
CA PRO A 15 23.16 -19.94 -26.20
C PRO A 15 22.46 -19.16 -25.10
N PHE A 16 22.34 -17.84 -25.26
CA PHE A 16 21.56 -17.04 -24.34
C PHE A 16 20.10 -17.49 -24.41
N THR A 17 19.73 -18.41 -23.52
CA THR A 17 18.33 -18.69 -23.23
C THR A 17 17.83 -17.49 -22.44
N LYS A 18 16.95 -16.70 -23.05
CA LYS A 18 16.27 -15.61 -22.34
C LYS A 18 15.68 -16.22 -21.08
N PRO A 19 16.11 -15.80 -19.87
CA PRO A 19 15.57 -16.35 -18.64
C PRO A 19 14.06 -16.20 -18.66
N THR A 20 13.34 -17.16 -18.09
CA THR A 20 11.91 -17.03 -17.83
C THR A 20 11.67 -15.74 -17.06
N SER A 21 11.21 -14.72 -17.76
CA SER A 21 10.99 -13.42 -17.15
C SER A 21 9.79 -13.53 -16.21
N LEU A 22 9.87 -12.84 -15.07
CA LEU A 22 8.70 -12.63 -14.23
C LEU A 22 7.56 -12.08 -15.10
N PHE A 23 6.36 -12.58 -14.87
CA PHE A 23 5.13 -12.23 -15.61
C PHE A 23 5.05 -12.71 -17.07
N SER A 24 5.96 -13.57 -17.55
CA SER A 24 5.79 -14.23 -18.85
C SER A 24 4.63 -15.24 -18.85
N SER A 25 3.98 -15.41 -20.00
CA SER A 25 3.00 -16.48 -20.25
C SER A 25 3.64 -17.85 -20.55
N SER A 26 4.97 -17.91 -20.67
CA SER A 26 5.70 -19.16 -20.92
C SER A 26 5.76 -20.05 -19.66
N LEU A 27 5.63 -21.37 -19.83
CA LEU A 27 5.74 -22.34 -18.75
C LEU A 27 7.13 -22.26 -18.09
N ARG A 28 7.17 -21.93 -16.80
CA ARG A 28 8.42 -21.70 -16.06
C ARG A 28 9.26 -22.96 -15.80
N CYS A 29 8.73 -24.13 -16.13
CA CYS A 29 9.30 -25.45 -15.81
C CYS A 29 9.25 -26.43 -17.00
N ALA A 30 9.10 -25.95 -18.24
CA ALA A 30 8.93 -26.84 -19.40
C ALA A 30 10.13 -27.79 -19.62
N ASP A 31 11.34 -27.36 -19.22
CA ASP A 31 12.60 -28.05 -19.53
C ASP A 31 13.39 -28.51 -18.29
N LEU A 32 12.74 -28.60 -17.11
CA LEU A 32 13.41 -29.07 -15.89
C LEU A 32 13.67 -30.58 -15.98
N THR A 33 14.91 -30.94 -16.34
CA THR A 33 15.43 -32.30 -16.21
C THR A 33 16.17 -32.40 -14.87
N LEU A 34 15.60 -33.16 -13.95
CA LEU A 34 16.29 -33.50 -12.71
C LEU A 34 17.35 -34.58 -13.02
N PRO A 35 18.61 -34.44 -12.56
CA PRO A 35 19.59 -35.51 -12.67
C PRO A 35 19.09 -36.79 -12.02
N GLU A 36 19.38 -37.94 -12.62
CA GLU A 36 18.99 -39.26 -12.08
C GLU A 36 19.62 -39.54 -10.70
N ASP A 37 20.72 -38.87 -10.37
CA ASP A 37 21.39 -38.91 -9.08
C ASP A 37 21.50 -37.50 -8.48
N ILE A 38 20.68 -37.23 -7.48
CA ILE A 38 20.66 -35.95 -6.74
C ILE A 38 22.02 -35.66 -6.08
N SER A 39 22.84 -36.68 -5.79
CA SER A 39 24.17 -36.48 -5.21
C SER A 39 25.16 -35.79 -6.17
N GLN A 40 24.88 -35.75 -7.47
CA GLN A 40 25.67 -34.97 -8.44
C GLN A 40 25.41 -33.46 -8.34
N LEU A 41 24.21 -33.01 -7.93
CA LEU A 41 23.95 -31.60 -7.60
C LEU A 41 24.79 -31.11 -6.41
N CYS A 42 25.23 -32.02 -5.55
CA CYS A 42 26.02 -31.71 -4.36
C CYS A 42 27.54 -31.77 -4.57
N LYS A 43 28.02 -32.21 -5.74
CA LYS A 43 29.47 -32.47 -5.98
C LYS A 43 30.24 -31.30 -6.60
N ASP A 44 29.56 -30.29 -7.16
CA ASP A 44 30.20 -29.23 -7.96
C ASP A 44 30.36 -27.86 -7.29
N ILE A 45 30.06 -27.71 -6.00
CA ILE A 45 30.11 -26.36 -5.38
C ILE A 45 31.54 -26.03 -4.96
N ASN A 46 32.32 -25.44 -5.87
CA ASN A 46 33.33 -24.47 -5.45
C ASN A 46 32.61 -23.44 -4.58
N ASN A 47 33.06 -23.24 -3.33
CA ASN A 47 32.42 -22.47 -2.25
C ASN A 47 32.14 -20.97 -2.52
N ASP A 48 32.04 -20.52 -3.78
CA ASP A 48 31.77 -19.15 -4.17
C ASP A 48 30.30 -18.91 -4.51
N TYR A 49 29.42 -18.98 -3.50
CA TYR A 49 27.98 -18.76 -3.65
C TYR A 49 27.61 -17.40 -4.26
N LEU A 50 28.47 -16.37 -4.12
CA LEU A 50 28.26 -15.07 -4.73
C LEU A 50 28.37 -15.11 -6.26
N SER A 51 29.14 -16.04 -6.82
CA SER A 51 29.29 -16.20 -8.27
C SER A 51 28.04 -16.73 -8.96
N GLU A 52 27.14 -17.36 -8.20
CA GLU A 52 25.85 -17.87 -8.69
C GLU A 52 24.73 -16.82 -8.63
N ARG A 53 24.99 -15.65 -8.03
CA ARG A 53 24.02 -14.56 -7.90
C ARG A 53 24.07 -13.61 -9.10
N SER A 54 22.99 -12.85 -9.30
CA SER A 54 22.97 -11.87 -10.39
C SER A 54 23.95 -10.72 -10.11
N ILE A 55 24.46 -10.10 -11.17
CA ILE A 55 25.38 -8.96 -11.03
C ILE A 55 24.73 -7.79 -10.29
N GLU A 56 23.43 -7.56 -10.49
CA GLU A 56 22.67 -6.51 -9.81
C GLU A 56 22.60 -6.76 -8.30
N GLU A 57 22.35 -8.01 -7.89
CA GLU A 57 22.33 -8.40 -6.47
C GLU A 57 23.70 -8.28 -5.81
N VAL A 58 24.75 -8.79 -6.48
CA VAL A 58 26.11 -8.72 -5.96
C VAL A 58 26.55 -7.26 -5.83
N TYR A 59 26.25 -6.42 -6.84
CA TYR A 59 26.56 -4.99 -6.79
C TYR A 59 25.80 -4.28 -5.66
N TYR A 60 24.50 -4.57 -5.48
CA TYR A 60 23.71 -4.01 -4.39
C TYR A 60 24.29 -4.37 -3.00
N LEU A 61 24.61 -5.65 -2.78
CA LEU A 61 25.24 -6.11 -1.54
C LEU A 61 26.65 -5.52 -1.36
N TRP A 62 27.41 -5.35 -2.44
CA TRP A 62 28.72 -4.70 -2.42
C TRP A 62 28.62 -3.24 -1.95
N CYS A 63 27.64 -2.49 -2.44
CA CYS A 63 27.36 -1.13 -1.96
C CYS A 63 27.03 -1.13 -0.46
N LEU A 64 26.16 -2.05 0.00
CA LEU A 64 25.85 -2.19 1.43
C LEU A 64 27.08 -2.54 2.28
N ALA A 65 28.01 -3.30 1.73
CA ALA A 65 29.28 -3.66 2.37
C ALA A 65 30.27 -2.48 2.50
N GLY A 66 29.94 -1.32 1.92
CA GLY A 66 30.77 -0.11 1.93
C GLY A 66 31.43 0.20 0.59
N GLY A 67 31.06 -0.52 -0.47
CA GLY A 67 31.48 -0.22 -1.84
C GLY A 67 30.92 1.12 -2.33
N ASP A 68 31.76 1.87 -3.03
CA ASP A 68 31.43 3.18 -3.60
C ASP A 68 32.01 3.26 -5.01
N LEU A 69 31.15 3.19 -6.01
CA LEU A 69 31.56 3.16 -7.41
C LEU A 69 32.25 4.46 -7.82
N GLU A 70 31.73 5.61 -7.41
CA GLU A 70 32.30 6.91 -7.78
C GLU A 70 33.71 7.03 -7.20
N LYS A 71 33.87 6.65 -5.92
CA LYS A 71 35.19 6.63 -5.28
C LYS A 71 36.16 5.68 -5.95
N GLU A 72 35.73 4.48 -6.33
CA GLU A 72 36.58 3.52 -7.08
C GLU A 72 37.00 4.10 -8.44
N LEU A 73 36.09 4.74 -9.17
CA LEU A 73 36.39 5.39 -10.44
C LEU A 73 37.31 6.61 -10.30
N VAL A 74 37.17 7.39 -9.22
CA VAL A 74 38.06 8.50 -8.88
C VAL A 74 39.46 7.98 -8.52
N ASN A 75 39.56 6.90 -7.73
CA ASN A 75 40.83 6.27 -7.39
C ASN A 75 41.58 5.72 -8.62
N LYS A 76 40.84 5.36 -9.68
CA LYS A 76 41.38 4.94 -10.98
C LYS A 76 41.61 6.10 -11.95
N GLU A 77 41.41 7.34 -11.51
CA GLU A 77 41.55 8.57 -12.29
C GLU A 77 40.66 8.64 -13.55
N ILE A 78 39.59 7.84 -13.58
CA ILE A 78 38.60 7.83 -14.67
C ILE A 78 37.67 9.03 -14.52
N ILE A 79 37.08 9.20 -13.33
CA ILE A 79 36.36 10.42 -12.99
C ILE A 79 37.37 11.45 -12.48
N ARG A 80 37.50 12.55 -13.22
CA ARG A 80 38.34 13.69 -12.84
C ARG A 80 37.42 14.85 -12.48
N SER A 81 37.41 15.26 -11.22
CA SER A 81 36.67 16.44 -10.77
C SER A 81 37.35 17.73 -11.29
N LYS A 82 37.11 18.09 -12.55
CA LYS A 82 37.49 19.42 -13.06
C LYS A 82 36.33 20.39 -12.81
N PRO A 83 36.58 21.56 -12.19
CA PRO A 83 35.57 22.60 -12.09
C PRO A 83 35.05 23.00 -13.49
N PRO A 84 33.74 23.21 -13.70
CA PRO A 84 33.19 23.68 -14.99
C PRO A 84 33.80 25.01 -15.46
N ILE A 85 34.31 25.83 -14.53
CA ILE A 85 34.98 27.10 -14.85
C ILE A 85 36.33 26.90 -15.55
N CYS A 86 36.87 25.68 -15.55
CA CYS A 86 38.13 25.30 -16.21
C CYS A 86 37.93 24.66 -17.59
N THR A 87 36.69 24.46 -18.06
CA THR A 87 36.40 23.99 -19.41
C THR A 87 36.18 25.18 -20.34
N LEU A 88 37.25 25.69 -20.95
CA LEU A 88 37.16 26.70 -21.99
C LEU A 88 36.46 26.11 -23.24
N PRO A 89 35.45 26.78 -23.82
CA PRO A 89 34.89 26.36 -25.11
C PRO A 89 35.97 26.36 -26.19
N ASN A 90 35.91 25.39 -27.09
CA ASN A 90 36.87 25.27 -28.18
C ASN A 90 36.42 26.16 -29.35
N PHE A 91 37.23 27.15 -29.72
CA PHE A 91 36.96 28.05 -30.84
C PHE A 91 37.71 27.55 -32.07
N LEU A 92 37.07 27.62 -33.24
CA LEU A 92 37.70 27.32 -34.52
C LEU A 92 37.86 28.64 -35.29
N PHE A 93 39.09 28.99 -35.63
CA PHE A 93 39.38 30.12 -36.50
C PHE A 93 39.08 29.76 -37.97
N GLU A 94 38.85 30.78 -38.82
CA GLU A 94 38.54 30.59 -40.24
C GLU A 94 39.68 29.95 -41.04
N ASP A 95 40.91 29.97 -40.51
CA ASP A 95 42.09 29.29 -41.04
C ASP A 95 42.18 27.80 -40.63
N GLY A 96 41.23 27.32 -39.84
CA GLY A 96 41.16 25.94 -39.34
C GLY A 96 41.94 25.68 -38.05
N GLU A 97 42.57 26.69 -37.45
CA GLU A 97 43.21 26.53 -36.15
C GLU A 97 42.18 26.46 -35.03
N SER A 98 42.27 25.43 -34.17
CA SER A 98 41.41 25.29 -32.99
C SER A 98 42.12 25.82 -31.74
N PHE A 99 41.48 26.72 -31.00
CA PHE A 99 42.01 27.29 -29.76
C PHE A 99 41.05 27.04 -28.59
N GLY A 100 41.52 26.35 -27.57
CA GLY A 100 40.72 25.91 -26.42
C GLY A 100 41.28 24.63 -25.81
N GLN A 101 40.53 24.01 -24.90
CA GLN A 101 40.88 22.66 -24.43
C GLN A 101 40.71 21.66 -25.58
N GLY A 102 41.74 20.84 -25.84
CA GLY A 102 41.59 19.68 -26.74
C GLY A 102 40.44 18.78 -26.27
N ARG A 103 39.81 18.02 -27.19
CA ARG A 103 38.64 17.16 -26.89
C ARG A 103 38.80 16.50 -25.54
N ASP A 104 37.89 16.82 -24.61
CA ASP A 104 37.94 16.21 -23.29
C ASP A 104 37.77 14.71 -23.44
N ARG A 105 38.70 13.91 -22.88
CA ARG A 105 38.61 12.45 -22.96
C ARG A 105 37.35 11.91 -22.28
N SER A 106 36.74 12.70 -21.39
CA SER A 106 35.42 12.44 -20.82
C SER A 106 34.29 12.35 -21.86
N SER A 107 34.49 12.95 -23.05
CA SER A 107 33.54 12.91 -24.18
C SER A 107 33.84 11.81 -25.20
N LEU A 108 34.92 11.05 -25.00
CA LEU A 108 35.28 9.89 -25.82
C LEU A 108 34.88 8.62 -25.07
N LEU A 109 34.50 7.56 -25.81
CA LEU A 109 34.29 6.25 -25.21
C LEU A 109 35.60 5.78 -24.58
N ASP A 110 35.59 5.58 -23.26
CA ASP A 110 36.69 4.98 -22.51
C ASP A 110 36.34 3.51 -22.23
N ASP A 111 37.12 2.59 -22.79
CA ASP A 111 36.96 1.14 -22.64
C ASP A 111 37.72 0.57 -21.43
N THR A 112 38.26 1.44 -20.58
CA THR A 112 38.93 1.04 -19.34
C THR A 112 37.99 0.26 -18.44
N THR A 113 38.33 -1.00 -18.19
CA THR A 113 37.59 -1.85 -17.26
C THR A 113 38.15 -1.71 -15.85
N VAL A 114 37.28 -1.36 -14.90
CA VAL A 114 37.63 -1.32 -13.46
C VAL A 114 37.06 -2.55 -12.77
N THR A 115 37.95 -3.34 -12.16
CA THR A 115 37.53 -4.46 -11.31
C THR A 115 37.14 -3.96 -9.93
N LEU A 116 35.88 -4.15 -9.54
CA LEU A 116 35.40 -3.88 -8.19
C LEU A 116 35.74 -5.06 -7.28
N SER A 117 36.47 -4.80 -6.18
CA SER A 117 36.88 -5.84 -5.25
C SER A 117 35.73 -6.31 -4.37
N LEU A 118 35.46 -7.61 -4.35
CA LEU A 118 34.46 -8.23 -3.46
C LEU A 118 35.01 -8.57 -2.07
N CYS A 119 36.25 -8.20 -1.73
CA CYS A 119 36.89 -8.60 -0.47
C CYS A 119 36.09 -8.16 0.77
N GLN A 120 35.59 -6.91 0.78
CA GLN A 120 34.79 -6.39 1.89
C GLN A 120 33.46 -7.13 2.04
N LEU A 121 32.78 -7.39 0.92
CA LEU A 121 31.53 -8.14 0.91
C LEU A 121 31.74 -9.58 1.41
N ARG A 122 32.76 -10.28 0.90
CA ARG A 122 33.13 -11.63 1.36
C ARG A 122 33.46 -11.66 2.85
N ASN A 123 34.14 -10.64 3.36
CA ASN A 123 34.44 -10.52 4.78
C ASN A 123 33.18 -10.31 5.64
N ARG A 124 32.19 -9.54 5.16
CA ARG A 124 30.91 -9.36 5.87
C ARG A 124 30.05 -10.62 5.85
N LEU A 125 30.15 -11.45 4.81
CA LEU A 125 29.35 -12.67 4.65
C LEU A 125 30.11 -13.95 5.07
N LYS A 126 31.28 -13.83 5.70
CA LYS A 126 32.16 -14.97 6.00
C LYS A 126 31.52 -16.01 6.92
N ASP A 127 30.60 -15.57 7.79
CA ASP A 127 29.94 -16.41 8.80
C ASP A 127 28.56 -16.91 8.32
N VAL A 128 28.15 -16.54 7.09
CA VAL A 128 26.87 -16.96 6.49
C VAL A 128 27.02 -18.35 5.89
N GLY A 129 26.25 -19.32 6.40
CA GLY A 129 26.23 -20.69 5.90
C GLY A 129 25.62 -20.81 4.49
N GLY A 130 26.00 -21.85 3.74
CA GLY A 130 25.52 -22.10 2.38
C GLY A 130 24.00 -22.28 2.30
N GLU A 131 23.36 -22.74 3.36
CA GLU A 131 21.90 -22.87 3.48
C GLU A 131 21.14 -21.54 3.31
N ALA A 132 21.77 -20.41 3.66
CA ALA A 132 21.17 -19.08 3.46
C ALA A 132 20.99 -18.75 1.97
N PHE A 133 21.81 -19.36 1.10
CA PHE A 133 21.70 -19.21 -0.35
C PHE A 133 20.63 -20.12 -0.96
N TYR A 134 20.20 -21.15 -0.23
CA TYR A 134 19.18 -22.08 -0.71
C TYR A 134 18.04 -22.38 0.30
N PRO A 135 17.27 -21.38 0.74
CA PRO A 135 16.24 -21.56 1.75
C PRO A 135 15.05 -22.39 1.24
N LEU A 136 14.61 -23.39 2.01
CA LEU A 136 13.40 -24.17 1.71
C LEU A 136 12.14 -23.31 1.88
N LEU A 137 11.20 -23.41 0.93
CA LEU A 137 9.96 -22.62 0.92
C LEU A 137 8.79 -23.29 1.67
N GLU A 138 8.93 -24.55 2.10
CA GLU A 138 7.85 -25.40 2.62
C GLU A 138 8.15 -25.97 4.01
N ASP A 139 8.56 -25.11 4.94
CA ASP A 139 8.37 -25.42 6.35
C ASP A 139 7.24 -24.53 6.91
N ASP A 140 6.10 -25.16 7.23
CA ASP A 140 5.04 -24.55 8.03
C ASP A 140 5.49 -24.22 9.48
N GLN A 141 6.76 -24.50 9.81
CA GLN A 141 7.45 -23.94 10.97
C GLN A 141 7.97 -22.54 10.60
N SER A 142 7.08 -21.57 10.75
CA SER A 142 7.28 -20.14 10.52
C SER A 142 8.40 -19.53 11.38
N ASN A 143 9.65 -19.80 11.02
CA ASN A 143 10.85 -19.06 11.44
C ASN A 143 11.87 -19.23 10.31
N LEU A 144 12.59 -18.15 9.97
CA LEU A 144 13.69 -18.14 8.99
C LEU A 144 14.62 -19.37 9.15
N PRO A 145 15.25 -19.87 8.06
CA PRO A 145 16.08 -21.07 8.11
C PRO A 145 17.17 -20.95 9.19
N HIS A 146 17.26 -22.00 10.02
CA HIS A 146 18.06 -22.00 11.24
C HIS A 146 19.53 -22.27 10.90
N SER A 147 20.32 -21.21 10.76
CA SER A 147 21.78 -21.26 10.67
C SER A 147 22.42 -21.01 12.06
N ASN A 148 23.68 -21.41 12.25
CA ASN A 148 24.42 -21.18 13.50
C ASN A 148 24.66 -19.68 13.82
N SER A 149 24.33 -18.74 12.91
CA SER A 149 24.35 -17.28 13.11
C SER A 149 23.03 -16.70 13.71
N ASN A 150 22.07 -17.56 14.09
CA ASN A 150 20.70 -17.18 14.50
C ASN A 150 20.57 -16.05 15.53
N ASN A 151 21.54 -15.85 16.43
CA ASN A 151 21.45 -14.79 17.43
C ASN A 151 21.56 -13.39 16.82
N GLU A 152 22.37 -13.19 15.77
CA GLU A 152 22.59 -11.87 15.17
C GLU A 152 21.52 -11.53 14.14
N LEU A 153 21.10 -12.48 13.30
CA LEU A 153 20.01 -12.26 12.33
C LEU A 153 18.66 -12.05 13.02
N SER A 154 18.38 -12.79 14.11
CA SER A 154 17.18 -12.58 14.92
C SER A 154 17.22 -11.23 15.65
N ALA A 155 18.38 -10.81 16.13
CA ALA A 155 18.56 -9.48 16.72
C ALA A 155 18.35 -8.37 15.67
N ALA A 156 18.96 -8.49 14.48
CA ALA A 156 18.81 -7.55 13.38
C ALA A 156 17.36 -7.40 12.94
N ALA A 157 16.59 -8.49 12.88
CA ALA A 157 15.17 -8.48 12.53
C ALA A 157 14.28 -7.65 13.49
N THR A 158 14.75 -7.41 14.72
CA THR A 158 14.05 -6.55 15.70
C THR A 158 14.44 -5.08 15.64
N LEU A 159 15.47 -4.73 14.85
CA LEU A 159 15.93 -3.35 14.71
C LEU A 159 14.97 -2.52 13.83
N PRO A 160 14.97 -1.18 13.99
CA PRO A 160 14.26 -0.27 13.09
C PRO A 160 14.55 -0.57 11.62
N LEU A 161 13.54 -0.39 10.76
CA LEU A 161 13.61 -0.76 9.33
C LEU A 161 14.82 -0.15 8.62
N ILE A 162 15.16 1.09 8.93
CA ILE A 162 16.29 1.80 8.31
C ILE A 162 17.65 1.15 8.60
N ILE A 163 17.78 0.43 9.72
CA ILE A 163 18.98 -0.31 10.08
C ILE A 163 18.98 -1.65 9.32
N ARG A 164 17.83 -2.33 9.28
CA ARG A 164 17.64 -3.57 8.52
C ARG A 164 17.91 -3.41 7.02
N GLU A 165 17.53 -2.27 6.42
CA GLU A 165 17.80 -1.96 5.01
C GLU A 165 19.30 -1.73 4.71
N LYS A 166 20.12 -1.46 5.73
CA LYS A 166 21.58 -1.25 5.59
C LYS A 166 22.42 -2.46 5.98
N ASP A 167 21.80 -3.45 6.64
CA ASP A 167 22.48 -4.65 7.09
C ASP A 167 22.69 -5.63 5.94
N THR A 168 23.95 -5.99 5.67
CA THR A 168 24.34 -6.79 4.50
C THR A 168 23.85 -8.23 4.58
N GLU A 169 23.94 -8.88 5.76
CA GLU A 169 23.52 -10.27 5.95
C GLU A 169 22.00 -10.39 5.93
N TYR A 170 21.30 -9.48 6.62
CA TYR A 170 19.86 -9.42 6.61
C TYR A 170 19.32 -9.20 5.19
N GLN A 171 19.88 -8.25 4.44
CA GLN A 171 19.46 -8.00 3.06
C GLN A 171 19.73 -9.19 2.15
N LEU A 172 20.87 -9.89 2.28
CA LEU A 172 21.13 -11.14 1.55
C LEU A 172 19.99 -12.15 1.77
N ASN A 173 19.66 -12.44 3.04
CA ASN A 173 18.63 -13.41 3.37
C ASN A 173 17.25 -13.00 2.81
N ARG A 174 16.87 -11.72 2.94
CA ARG A 174 15.59 -11.21 2.41
C ARG A 174 15.56 -11.25 0.88
N ILE A 175 16.63 -10.85 0.20
CA ILE A 175 16.72 -10.88 -1.27
C ILE A 175 16.55 -12.31 -1.79
N ILE A 176 17.25 -13.28 -1.22
CA ILE A 176 17.18 -14.68 -1.68
C ILE A 176 15.80 -15.27 -1.47
N LEU A 177 15.17 -14.98 -0.32
CA LEU A 177 13.80 -15.40 -0.04
C LEU A 177 12.81 -14.81 -1.05
N PHE A 178 12.83 -13.50 -1.27
CA PHE A 178 11.92 -12.83 -2.20
C PHE A 178 12.17 -13.24 -3.66
N ASP A 179 13.42 -13.39 -4.09
CA ASP A 179 13.76 -13.88 -5.44
C ASP A 179 13.10 -15.25 -5.71
N ARG A 180 13.21 -16.19 -4.76
CA ARG A 180 12.56 -17.50 -4.86
C ARG A 180 11.04 -17.41 -4.89
N LEU A 181 10.45 -16.60 -4.00
CA LEU A 181 9.00 -16.41 -3.95
C LEU A 181 8.46 -15.77 -5.24
N LEU A 182 9.15 -14.77 -5.77
CA LEU A 182 8.79 -14.10 -7.03
C LEU A 182 8.91 -15.04 -8.23
N LYS A 183 9.97 -15.88 -8.28
CA LYS A 183 10.09 -16.93 -9.30
C LYS A 183 8.92 -17.93 -9.26
N ALA A 184 8.33 -18.16 -8.08
CA ALA A 184 7.14 -18.99 -7.89
C ALA A 184 5.79 -18.25 -8.04
N TYR A 185 5.79 -16.94 -8.28
CA TYR A 185 4.57 -16.17 -8.55
C TYR A 185 3.88 -16.63 -9.86
N PRO A 186 2.55 -16.80 -9.92
CA PRO A 186 1.56 -16.36 -8.92
C PRO A 186 1.23 -17.37 -7.81
N TYR A 187 1.74 -18.61 -7.88
CA TYR A 187 1.36 -19.69 -6.97
C TYR A 187 1.69 -19.43 -5.49
N LYS A 188 2.78 -18.69 -5.21
CA LYS A 188 3.20 -18.31 -3.84
C LYS A 188 2.84 -16.86 -3.48
N LYS A 189 1.84 -16.25 -4.12
CA LYS A 189 1.39 -14.87 -3.86
C LYS A 189 1.07 -14.62 -2.38
N ASN A 190 0.41 -15.57 -1.70
CA ASN A 190 0.08 -15.45 -0.29
C ASN A 190 1.32 -15.40 0.61
N GLN A 191 2.39 -16.12 0.25
CA GLN A 191 3.66 -16.12 0.96
C GLN A 191 4.42 -14.82 0.72
N ILE A 192 4.43 -14.29 -0.51
CA ILE A 192 4.96 -12.94 -0.80
C ILE A 192 4.26 -11.91 0.09
N TRP A 193 2.93 -11.97 0.16
CA TRP A 193 2.15 -11.06 1.00
C TRP A 193 2.49 -11.21 2.49
N LYS A 194 2.63 -12.45 3.01
CA LYS A 194 3.03 -12.69 4.41
C LYS A 194 4.41 -12.11 4.72
N GLU A 195 5.39 -12.36 3.86
CA GLU A 195 6.76 -11.87 4.05
C GLU A 195 6.86 -10.35 3.92
N ALA A 196 6.10 -9.76 2.99
CA ALA A 196 6.05 -8.31 2.80
C ALA A 196 5.48 -7.56 4.02
N ARG A 197 4.71 -8.21 4.90
CA ARG A 197 4.29 -7.61 6.19
C ARG A 197 5.44 -7.37 7.16
N ILE A 198 6.53 -8.11 7.02
CA ILE A 198 7.73 -7.93 7.86
C ILE A 198 8.52 -6.74 7.32
N ASP A 199 8.85 -6.79 6.03
CA ASP A 199 9.39 -5.71 5.20
C ASP A 199 9.57 -6.20 3.76
N ILE A 200 9.94 -5.30 2.85
CA ILE A 200 10.28 -5.61 1.46
C ILE A 200 11.75 -5.21 1.22
N PRO A 201 12.62 -6.11 0.74
CA PRO A 201 14.01 -5.77 0.44
C PRO A 201 14.08 -4.73 -0.68
N PRO A 202 14.83 -3.62 -0.53
CA PRO A 202 14.79 -2.51 -1.48
C PRO A 202 15.10 -2.89 -2.92
N LEU A 203 16.06 -3.79 -3.13
CA LEU A 203 16.44 -4.26 -4.46
C LEU A 203 15.28 -4.91 -5.24
N LEU A 204 14.43 -5.68 -4.54
CA LEU A 204 13.32 -6.41 -5.16
C LEU A 204 11.97 -5.72 -4.98
N ARG A 205 11.95 -4.47 -4.50
CA ARG A 205 10.71 -3.75 -4.17
C ARG A 205 9.80 -3.57 -5.40
N GLY A 206 10.34 -3.16 -6.54
CA GLY A 206 9.55 -2.98 -7.77
C GLY A 206 8.82 -4.26 -8.22
N LEU A 207 9.53 -5.39 -8.21
CA LEU A 207 8.98 -6.71 -8.54
C LEU A 207 7.96 -7.19 -7.50
N THR A 208 8.23 -6.94 -6.22
CA THR A 208 7.33 -7.30 -5.12
C THR A 208 6.03 -6.50 -5.20
N TRP A 209 6.10 -5.20 -5.47
CA TRP A 209 4.92 -4.36 -5.68
C TRP A 209 4.09 -4.83 -6.87
N ALA A 210 4.73 -5.19 -7.98
CA ALA A 210 4.04 -5.77 -9.13
C ALA A 210 3.27 -7.05 -8.76
N ALA A 211 3.89 -7.95 -7.98
CA ALA A 211 3.25 -9.17 -7.49
C ALA A 211 2.09 -8.88 -6.52
N LEU A 212 2.24 -7.93 -5.59
CA LEU A 212 1.18 -7.51 -4.67
C LEU A 212 -0.01 -6.86 -5.40
N LEU A 213 0.26 -6.16 -6.50
CA LEU A 213 -0.74 -5.56 -7.38
C LEU A 213 -1.39 -6.57 -8.34
N GLY A 214 -0.92 -7.81 -8.37
CA GLY A 214 -1.49 -8.85 -9.24
C GLY A 214 -1.13 -8.65 -10.72
N VAL A 215 0.00 -7.99 -11.03
CA VAL A 215 0.45 -7.78 -12.41
C VAL A 215 0.81 -9.13 -13.03
N GLU A 216 0.22 -9.44 -14.18
CA GLU A 216 0.44 -10.71 -14.90
C GLU A 216 0.37 -10.54 -16.42
N GLY A 217 0.98 -11.50 -17.13
CA GLY A 217 0.95 -11.62 -18.58
C GLY A 217 1.96 -10.73 -19.31
N ALA A 218 1.85 -10.67 -20.64
CA ALA A 218 2.82 -10.03 -21.52
C ALA A 218 2.82 -8.49 -21.43
N ILE A 219 3.32 -7.94 -20.32
CA ILE A 219 3.36 -6.50 -20.03
C ILE A 219 4.09 -5.70 -21.12
N HIS A 220 5.20 -6.23 -21.66
CA HIS A 220 5.99 -5.56 -22.69
C HIS A 220 5.19 -5.42 -23.98
N ALA A 221 4.62 -6.52 -24.47
CA ALA A 221 3.78 -6.50 -25.67
C ALA A 221 2.59 -5.54 -25.54
N LYS A 222 1.96 -5.47 -24.35
CA LYS A 222 0.88 -4.52 -24.07
C LYS A 222 1.38 -3.07 -24.11
N TYR A 223 2.51 -2.76 -23.46
CA TYR A 223 3.06 -1.42 -23.40
C TYR A 223 3.58 -0.93 -24.75
N ASP A 224 4.25 -1.81 -25.49
CA ASP A 224 4.83 -1.52 -26.80
C ASP A 224 3.75 -1.23 -27.85
N ALA A 225 2.58 -1.89 -27.74
CA ALA A 225 1.45 -1.70 -28.64
C ALA A 225 0.72 -0.34 -28.49
N ILE A 226 0.98 0.41 -27.41
CA ILE A 226 0.33 1.70 -27.16
C ILE A 226 1.06 2.79 -27.96
N ASP A 227 0.32 3.62 -28.69
CA ASP A 227 0.88 4.80 -29.36
C ASP A 227 1.30 5.86 -28.34
N LYS A 228 2.61 6.16 -28.31
CA LYS A 228 3.23 7.14 -27.42
C LYS A 228 3.78 8.34 -28.20
N ASP A 229 3.69 8.33 -29.52
CA ASP A 229 4.34 9.30 -30.39
C ASP A 229 3.35 10.33 -30.93
N THR A 230 2.14 9.91 -31.30
CA THR A 230 1.11 10.81 -31.83
C THR A 230 0.78 11.91 -30.82
N PRO A 231 0.88 13.22 -31.17
CA PRO A 231 0.57 14.30 -30.25
C PRO A 231 -0.86 14.24 -29.71
N ILE A 232 -1.01 14.40 -28.39
CA ILE A 232 -2.33 14.47 -27.74
C ILE A 232 -2.51 15.83 -27.02
N PRO A 233 -3.76 16.31 -26.81
CA PRO A 233 -4.01 17.61 -26.18
C PRO A 233 -3.35 17.79 -24.81
N THR A 234 -3.14 16.68 -24.09
CA THR A 234 -2.55 16.62 -22.76
C THR A 234 -1.03 16.77 -22.74
N ASP A 235 -0.33 16.59 -23.87
CA ASP A 235 1.13 16.57 -23.93
C ASP A 235 1.75 17.84 -23.33
N ARG A 236 1.17 19.00 -23.62
CA ARG A 236 1.63 20.28 -23.07
C ARG A 236 1.56 20.34 -21.55
N GLN A 237 0.54 19.75 -20.94
CA GLN A 237 0.40 19.73 -19.48
C GLN A 237 1.46 18.80 -18.86
N ILE A 238 1.64 17.61 -19.43
CA ILE A 238 2.66 16.64 -19.01
C ILE A 238 4.07 17.27 -19.07
N GLU A 239 4.36 18.03 -20.13
CA GLU A 239 5.63 18.75 -20.31
C GLU A 239 5.93 19.80 -19.24
N VAL A 240 4.90 20.43 -18.69
CA VAL A 240 5.04 21.47 -17.67
C VAL A 240 5.12 20.85 -16.26
N ASP A 241 4.48 19.71 -16.06
CA ASP A 241 4.40 19.06 -14.75
C ASP A 241 5.66 18.24 -14.44
N ILE A 242 6.15 17.44 -15.39
CA ILE A 242 7.31 16.56 -15.20
C ILE A 242 8.52 17.31 -14.62
N PRO A 243 8.97 18.46 -15.16
CA PRO A 243 10.15 19.13 -14.65
C PRO A 243 9.98 19.69 -13.24
N ARG A 244 8.76 19.79 -12.71
CA ARG A 244 8.45 20.26 -11.35
C ARG A 244 8.22 19.09 -10.37
N CYS A 245 8.02 17.89 -10.88
CA CYS A 245 7.77 16.67 -10.11
C CYS A 245 9.08 16.10 -9.55
N HIS A 246 9.17 15.96 -8.23
CA HIS A 246 10.32 15.34 -7.56
C HIS A 246 11.70 15.88 -7.99
N GLN A 247 11.83 17.19 -8.19
CA GLN A 247 13.05 17.87 -8.67
C GLN A 247 14.31 17.61 -7.83
N TYR A 248 14.15 17.19 -6.57
CA TYR A 248 15.25 16.85 -5.68
C TYR A 248 15.90 15.50 -6.02
N ASP A 249 15.25 14.64 -6.81
CA ASP A 249 15.74 13.31 -7.17
C ASP A 249 16.52 13.37 -8.49
N GLU A 250 17.80 13.00 -8.45
CA GLU A 250 18.70 13.10 -9.61
C GLU A 250 18.30 12.19 -10.77
N LEU A 251 17.80 10.98 -10.47
CA LEU A 251 17.42 10.01 -11.49
C LEU A 251 16.19 10.48 -12.26
N LEU A 252 15.17 10.94 -11.54
CA LEU A 252 13.90 11.38 -12.12
C LEU A 252 13.99 12.76 -12.79
N SER A 253 14.82 13.67 -12.28
CA SER A 253 15.05 15.00 -12.87
C SER A 253 15.99 14.97 -14.09
N SER A 254 16.63 13.83 -14.37
CA SER A 254 17.49 13.66 -15.54
C SER A 254 16.69 13.77 -16.85
N PRO A 255 17.34 14.14 -17.98
CA PRO A 255 16.68 14.16 -19.29
C PRO A 255 16.05 12.82 -19.69
N GLU A 256 16.71 11.69 -19.35
CA GLU A 256 16.15 10.36 -19.60
C GLU A 256 14.95 10.08 -18.67
N GLY A 257 15.02 10.47 -17.40
CA GLY A 257 13.91 10.38 -16.46
C GLY A 257 12.68 11.12 -16.97
N HIS A 258 12.84 12.36 -17.45
CA HIS A 258 11.76 13.13 -18.07
C HIS A 258 11.19 12.45 -19.32
N ALA A 259 12.04 11.90 -20.18
CA ALA A 259 11.61 11.19 -21.38
C ALA A 259 10.80 9.94 -21.03
N LYS A 260 11.23 9.16 -20.03
CA LYS A 260 10.51 7.99 -19.51
C LYS A 260 9.18 8.34 -18.87
N PHE A 261 9.13 9.39 -18.04
CA PHE A 261 7.90 9.90 -17.46
C PHE A 261 6.85 10.19 -18.54
N ARG A 262 7.26 10.94 -19.56
CA ARG A 262 6.39 11.30 -20.69
C ARG A 262 5.81 10.05 -21.35
N ARG A 263 6.65 9.06 -21.66
CA ARG A 263 6.22 7.81 -22.31
C ARG A 263 5.22 7.03 -21.44
N VAL A 264 5.51 6.86 -20.15
CA VAL A 264 4.64 6.11 -19.23
C VAL A 264 3.30 6.83 -18.99
N LEU A 265 3.32 8.14 -18.74
CA LEU A 265 2.10 8.93 -18.54
C LEU A 265 1.24 8.97 -19.79
N LYS A 266 1.85 9.19 -20.96
CA LYS A 266 1.14 9.19 -22.24
C LYS A 266 0.55 7.82 -22.55
N ALA A 267 1.29 6.74 -22.32
CA ALA A 267 0.78 5.39 -22.48
C ALA A 267 -0.47 5.16 -21.60
N TRP A 268 -0.47 5.67 -20.36
CA TRP A 268 -1.63 5.57 -19.49
C TRP A 268 -2.84 6.37 -19.99
N VAL A 269 -2.65 7.64 -20.37
CA VAL A 269 -3.74 8.49 -20.89
C VAL A 269 -4.35 7.88 -22.16
N VAL A 270 -3.52 7.41 -23.10
CA VAL A 270 -3.99 6.80 -24.36
C VAL A 270 -4.73 5.48 -24.11
N SER A 271 -4.32 4.71 -23.10
CA SER A 271 -4.97 3.43 -22.76
C SER A 271 -6.31 3.57 -22.04
N HIS A 272 -6.63 4.76 -21.52
CA HIS A 272 -7.82 5.00 -20.70
C HIS A 272 -8.61 6.20 -21.25
N PRO A 273 -9.31 6.05 -22.39
CA PRO A 273 -9.97 7.17 -23.07
C PRO A 273 -11.08 7.83 -22.25
N ASP A 274 -11.63 7.13 -21.27
CA ASP A 274 -12.66 7.65 -20.35
C ASP A 274 -12.08 8.49 -19.19
N LEU A 275 -10.75 8.48 -19.02
CA LEU A 275 -10.05 9.19 -17.97
C LEU A 275 -9.24 10.35 -18.55
N VAL A 276 -9.01 11.37 -17.72
CA VAL A 276 -8.22 12.55 -18.08
C VAL A 276 -7.01 12.68 -17.16
N TYR A 277 -5.96 13.27 -17.68
CA TYR A 277 -4.80 13.65 -16.87
C TYR A 277 -5.20 14.79 -15.93
N TRP A 278 -5.11 14.53 -14.63
CA TRP A 278 -5.16 15.53 -13.58
C TRP A 278 -3.75 15.77 -13.05
N GLN A 279 -3.42 17.03 -12.76
CA GLN A 279 -2.15 17.39 -12.12
C GLN A 279 -2.02 16.59 -10.81
N GLY A 280 -0.88 15.91 -10.62
CA GLY A 280 -0.66 14.94 -9.55
C GLY A 280 -0.52 13.50 -10.05
N LEU A 281 -0.98 13.17 -11.27
CA LEU A 281 -0.75 11.85 -11.87
C LEU A 281 0.74 11.59 -12.13
N ASP A 282 1.50 12.63 -12.48
CA ASP A 282 2.96 12.64 -12.54
C ASP A 282 3.60 12.23 -11.21
N SER A 283 3.14 12.82 -10.09
CA SER A 283 3.60 12.45 -8.75
C SER A 283 3.22 11.01 -8.40
N LEU A 284 2.06 10.51 -8.84
CA LEU A 284 1.65 9.12 -8.63
C LEU A 284 2.50 8.13 -9.46
N CYS A 285 2.93 8.53 -10.67
CA CYS A 285 3.78 7.74 -11.55
C CYS A 285 5.21 7.57 -11.00
N ALA A 286 5.71 8.58 -10.28
CA ALA A 286 7.11 8.67 -9.86
C ALA A 286 7.64 7.44 -9.09
N PRO A 287 6.96 6.89 -8.06
CA PRO A 287 7.45 5.71 -7.35
C PRO A 287 7.56 4.47 -8.26
N PHE A 288 6.59 4.29 -9.16
CA PHE A 288 6.60 3.15 -10.08
C PHE A 288 7.72 3.26 -11.11
N LEU A 289 7.92 4.46 -11.66
CA LEU A 289 8.99 4.70 -12.61
C LEU A 289 10.36 4.59 -11.95
N TYR A 290 10.55 5.16 -10.76
CA TYR A 290 11.81 5.08 -10.02
C TYR A 290 12.22 3.62 -9.76
N LEU A 291 11.30 2.81 -9.22
CA LEU A 291 11.59 1.41 -8.89
C LEU A 291 11.77 0.51 -10.13
N ASN A 292 11.31 0.95 -11.30
CA ASN A 292 11.34 0.18 -12.54
C ASN A 292 11.91 1.01 -13.70
N PHE A 293 12.95 1.82 -13.43
CA PHE A 293 13.48 2.79 -14.39
C PHE A 293 13.93 2.16 -15.71
N ASN A 294 14.49 0.95 -15.62
CA ASN A 294 14.93 0.14 -16.77
C ASN A 294 13.82 -0.73 -17.37
N ASN A 295 12.60 -0.70 -16.84
CA ASN A 295 11.45 -1.46 -17.29
C ASN A 295 10.15 -0.63 -17.23
N GLU A 296 10.02 0.30 -18.18
CA GLU A 296 8.85 1.18 -18.30
C GLU A 296 7.53 0.41 -18.42
N ALA A 297 7.54 -0.75 -19.08
CA ALA A 297 6.36 -1.61 -19.22
C ALA A 297 5.86 -2.11 -17.85
N LEU A 298 6.78 -2.45 -16.94
CA LEU A 298 6.43 -2.85 -15.58
C LEU A 298 5.97 -1.67 -14.74
N ALA A 299 6.60 -0.48 -14.87
CA ALA A 299 6.13 0.74 -14.22
C ALA A 299 4.68 1.07 -14.62
N TYR A 300 4.41 1.08 -15.93
CA TYR A 300 3.08 1.29 -16.50
C TYR A 300 2.08 0.23 -16.02
N ALA A 301 2.45 -1.05 -16.01
CA ALA A 301 1.57 -2.12 -15.58
C ALA A 301 1.22 -2.01 -14.08
N CYS A 302 2.20 -1.67 -13.23
CA CYS A 302 1.96 -1.42 -11.81
C CYS A 302 1.02 -0.23 -11.60
N MET A 303 1.28 0.90 -12.24
CA MET A 303 0.43 2.10 -12.15
C MET A 303 -1.01 1.80 -12.64
N SER A 304 -1.15 1.08 -13.75
CA SER A 304 -2.45 0.70 -14.31
C SER A 304 -3.22 -0.29 -13.43
N ALA A 305 -2.53 -1.11 -12.63
CA ALA A 305 -3.16 -1.98 -11.63
C ALA A 305 -3.50 -1.22 -10.33
N PHE A 306 -2.67 -0.25 -9.96
CA PHE A 306 -2.81 0.52 -8.71
C PHE A 306 -3.99 1.48 -8.75
N ILE A 307 -4.16 2.25 -9.84
CA ILE A 307 -5.18 3.30 -9.94
C ILE A 307 -6.60 2.73 -9.73
N PRO A 308 -7.04 1.64 -10.41
CA PRO A 308 -8.36 1.08 -10.15
C PRO A 308 -8.54 0.58 -8.71
N LYS A 309 -7.48 0.12 -8.04
CA LYS A 309 -7.55 -0.40 -6.66
C LYS A 309 -7.81 0.70 -5.63
N TYR A 310 -7.15 1.86 -5.75
CA TYR A 310 -7.21 2.92 -4.72
C TYR A 310 -7.89 4.21 -5.17
N LEU A 311 -7.85 4.49 -6.48
CA LEU A 311 -8.24 5.75 -7.14
C LEU A 311 -9.31 5.53 -8.22
N TYR A 312 -10.15 4.51 -8.06
CA TYR A 312 -11.22 4.21 -9.01
C TYR A 312 -12.07 5.46 -9.29
N ASN A 313 -12.21 5.82 -10.57
CA ASN A 313 -12.94 7.00 -11.05
C ASN A 313 -12.43 8.38 -10.57
N PHE A 314 -11.28 8.47 -9.88
CA PHE A 314 -10.70 9.76 -9.47
C PHE A 314 -10.28 10.62 -10.67
N PHE A 315 -9.89 9.98 -11.78
CA PHE A 315 -9.41 10.66 -12.98
C PHE A 315 -10.49 10.87 -14.04
N LEU A 316 -11.78 10.76 -13.69
CA LEU A 316 -12.86 11.17 -14.60
C LEU A 316 -12.77 12.66 -14.93
N LYS A 317 -13.32 13.06 -16.08
CA LYS A 317 -13.45 14.47 -16.44
C LYS A 317 -14.30 15.25 -15.43
N ASP A 318 -15.39 14.64 -14.96
CA ASP A 318 -16.13 15.09 -13.79
C ASP A 318 -16.02 14.02 -12.70
N ASN A 319 -15.18 14.30 -11.71
CA ASN A 319 -14.90 13.45 -10.56
C ASN A 319 -15.48 14.03 -9.25
N SER A 320 -16.27 15.10 -9.33
CA SER A 320 -16.71 15.88 -8.17
C SER A 320 -17.46 15.02 -7.14
N HIS A 321 -18.41 14.20 -7.59
CA HIS A 321 -19.15 13.28 -6.73
C HIS A 321 -18.26 12.22 -6.06
N VAL A 322 -17.26 11.71 -6.79
CA VAL A 322 -16.31 10.70 -6.29
C VAL A 322 -15.43 11.28 -5.20
N ILE A 323 -14.84 12.46 -5.45
CA ILE A 323 -13.99 13.16 -4.48
C ILE A 323 -14.80 13.56 -3.25
N GLN A 324 -15.99 14.12 -3.44
CA GLN A 324 -16.84 14.55 -2.31
C GLN A 324 -17.29 13.37 -1.45
N GLU A 325 -17.68 12.23 -2.03
CA GLU A 325 -17.95 11.01 -1.26
C GLU A 325 -16.72 10.60 -0.46
N TYR A 326 -15.55 10.56 -1.11
CA TYR A 326 -14.30 10.14 -0.47
C TYR A 326 -13.92 11.03 0.71
N LEU A 327 -13.99 12.36 0.56
CA LEU A 327 -13.69 13.32 1.62
C LEU A 327 -14.72 13.26 2.75
N THR A 328 -15.99 13.00 2.43
CA THR A 328 -17.04 12.83 3.44
C THR A 328 -16.77 11.59 4.29
N VAL A 329 -16.44 10.46 3.67
CA VAL A 329 -16.05 9.23 4.38
C VAL A 329 -14.79 9.49 5.22
N PHE A 330 -13.81 10.24 4.70
CA PHE A 330 -12.63 10.62 5.47
C PHE A 330 -12.99 11.47 6.70
N SER A 331 -13.90 12.45 6.58
CA SER A 331 -14.39 13.25 7.71
C SER A 331 -15.03 12.36 8.80
N GLN A 332 -15.88 11.41 8.40
CA GLN A 332 -16.48 10.42 9.30
C GLN A 332 -15.43 9.53 9.96
N MET A 333 -14.34 9.20 9.25
CA MET A 333 -13.22 8.43 9.81
C MET A 333 -12.43 9.20 10.86
N ILE A 334 -12.27 10.52 10.69
CA ILE A 334 -11.69 11.39 11.73
C ILE A 334 -12.61 11.39 12.95
N ALA A 335 -13.92 11.61 12.77
CA ALA A 335 -14.89 11.58 13.87
C ALA A 335 -14.95 10.23 14.60
N PHE A 336 -14.82 9.13 13.85
CA PHE A 336 -14.81 7.77 14.39
C PHE A 336 -13.58 7.51 15.27
N HIS A 337 -12.40 7.99 14.89
CA HIS A 337 -11.16 7.68 15.64
C HIS A 337 -10.73 8.76 16.63
N ASP A 338 -10.93 10.03 16.30
CA ASP A 338 -10.61 11.19 17.16
C ASP A 338 -11.75 12.22 17.11
N PRO A 339 -12.84 11.99 17.87
CA PRO A 339 -14.00 12.88 17.88
C PRO A 339 -13.67 14.26 18.43
N GLU A 340 -12.70 14.37 19.34
CA GLU A 340 -12.27 15.67 19.87
C GLU A 340 -11.63 16.53 18.79
N LEU A 341 -10.71 15.96 18.02
CA LEU A 341 -10.11 16.64 16.88
C LEU A 341 -11.17 16.98 15.82
N SER A 342 -12.05 16.02 15.48
CA SER A 342 -13.11 16.24 14.50
C SER A 342 -14.03 17.41 14.89
N ASN A 343 -14.47 17.46 16.15
CA ASN A 343 -15.34 18.53 16.64
C ASN A 343 -14.64 19.89 16.52
N HIS A 344 -13.39 20.00 16.98
CA HIS A 344 -12.61 21.24 16.88
C HIS A 344 -12.45 21.71 15.44
N LEU A 345 -12.03 20.82 14.53
CA LEU A 345 -11.85 21.15 13.11
C LEU A 345 -13.16 21.62 12.46
N ASN A 346 -14.28 20.97 12.79
CA ASN A 346 -15.60 21.38 12.31
C ASN A 346 -16.03 22.74 12.89
N GLU A 347 -15.78 23.00 14.18
CA GLU A 347 -16.09 24.28 14.84
C GLU A 347 -15.36 25.47 14.21
N ILE A 348 -14.09 25.28 13.81
CA ILE A 348 -13.32 26.32 13.11
C ILE A 348 -13.54 26.33 11.59
N GLY A 349 -14.36 25.44 11.05
CA GLY A 349 -14.63 25.34 9.60
C GLY A 349 -13.46 24.79 8.77
N PHE A 350 -12.50 24.09 9.38
CA PHE A 350 -11.34 23.50 8.71
C PHE A 350 -11.65 22.08 8.24
N ILE A 351 -12.35 21.98 7.11
CA ILE A 351 -12.84 20.72 6.54
C ILE A 351 -11.81 20.03 5.61
N PRO A 352 -11.88 18.69 5.43
CA PRO A 352 -10.95 17.95 4.57
C PRO A 352 -10.79 18.45 3.14
N ASP A 353 -11.83 19.04 2.55
CA ASP A 353 -11.82 19.61 1.20
C ASP A 353 -10.69 20.63 0.99
N LEU A 354 -10.22 21.27 2.06
CA LEU A 354 -9.18 22.31 2.01
C LEU A 354 -7.76 21.75 1.90
N TYR A 355 -7.51 20.53 2.36
CA TYR A 355 -6.14 19.99 2.51
C TYR A 355 -5.95 18.55 2.01
N ALA A 356 -7.00 17.73 1.97
CA ALA A 356 -6.86 16.29 1.76
C ALA A 356 -6.98 15.86 0.29
N ILE A 357 -7.42 16.75 -0.62
CA ILE A 357 -7.51 16.42 -2.05
C ILE A 357 -6.13 16.01 -2.62
N PRO A 358 -5.04 16.79 -2.45
CA PRO A 358 -3.72 16.39 -2.94
C PRO A 358 -3.21 15.10 -2.29
N TRP A 359 -3.54 14.87 -1.02
CA TRP A 359 -3.15 13.66 -0.29
C TRP A 359 -3.71 12.42 -0.95
N PHE A 360 -5.02 12.39 -1.20
CA PHE A 360 -5.65 11.20 -1.75
C PHE A 360 -5.45 11.10 -3.26
N LEU A 361 -5.52 12.19 -4.03
CA LEU A 361 -5.35 12.15 -5.49
C LEU A 361 -3.97 11.58 -5.90
N THR A 362 -2.94 11.86 -5.10
CA THR A 362 -1.56 11.39 -5.36
C THR A 362 -1.15 10.22 -4.46
N MET A 363 -2.05 9.73 -3.60
CA MET A 363 -1.71 8.73 -2.58
C MET A 363 -0.45 9.12 -1.78
N PHE A 364 -0.43 10.37 -1.35
CA PHE A 364 0.57 11.07 -0.54
C PHE A 364 1.91 11.35 -1.23
N THR A 365 2.12 10.94 -2.48
CA THR A 365 3.43 11.07 -3.15
C THR A 365 3.84 12.51 -3.40
N HIS A 366 2.88 13.42 -3.57
CA HIS A 366 3.17 14.84 -3.69
C HIS A 366 3.58 15.48 -2.36
N VAL A 367 3.22 14.86 -1.24
CA VAL A 367 3.41 15.40 0.11
C VAL A 367 4.73 14.94 0.72
N PHE A 368 5.09 13.67 0.50
CA PHE A 368 6.28 13.07 1.09
C PHE A 368 7.36 12.74 0.06
N PRO A 369 8.64 12.80 0.45
CA PRO A 369 9.72 12.36 -0.41
C PRO A 369 9.66 10.85 -0.72
N LEU A 370 10.23 10.43 -1.85
CA LEU A 370 10.10 9.05 -2.37
C LEU A 370 10.52 7.98 -1.37
N HIS A 371 11.60 8.18 -0.62
CA HIS A 371 12.05 7.20 0.37
C HIS A 371 11.00 6.97 1.48
N LYS A 372 10.28 8.02 1.89
CA LYS A 372 9.15 7.94 2.84
C LYS A 372 7.95 7.24 2.20
N ILE A 373 7.70 7.50 0.91
CA ILE A 373 6.64 6.85 0.13
C ILE A 373 6.87 5.36 0.00
N PHE A 374 8.10 4.89 -0.25
CA PHE A 374 8.36 3.46 -0.35
C PHE A 374 7.96 2.72 0.92
N HIS A 375 8.35 3.22 2.10
CA HIS A 375 7.97 2.61 3.38
C HIS A 375 6.46 2.68 3.64
N LEU A 376 5.82 3.79 3.28
CA LEU A 376 4.37 3.94 3.42
C LEU A 376 3.60 2.98 2.49
N TRP A 377 4.04 2.88 1.23
CA TRP A 377 3.37 2.09 0.21
C TRP A 377 3.64 0.59 0.34
N ASP A 378 4.78 0.18 0.90
CA ASP A 378 5.04 -1.21 1.29
C ASP A 378 3.90 -1.74 2.17
N THR A 379 3.34 -0.91 3.07
CA THR A 379 2.16 -1.27 3.88
C THR A 379 0.84 -1.03 3.14
N LEU A 380 0.70 0.08 2.40
CA LEU A 380 -0.52 0.42 1.65
C LEU A 380 -0.95 -0.72 0.72
N LEU A 381 0.02 -1.32 0.01
CA LEU A 381 -0.22 -2.39 -0.96
C LEU A 381 -0.72 -3.69 -0.33
N LEU A 382 -0.42 -3.91 0.95
CA LEU A 382 -0.93 -5.03 1.73
C LEU A 382 -2.38 -4.83 2.15
N GLY A 383 -2.81 -3.57 2.31
CA GLY A 383 -4.17 -3.19 2.66
C GLY A 383 -5.14 -3.16 1.48
N ASN A 384 -6.41 -2.94 1.81
CA ASN A 384 -7.49 -2.74 0.84
C ASN A 384 -7.66 -1.26 0.49
N SER A 385 -8.64 -0.95 -0.35
CA SER A 385 -8.94 0.41 -0.83
C SER A 385 -9.40 1.40 0.25
N SER A 386 -9.60 0.96 1.49
CA SER A 386 -9.95 1.80 2.65
C SER A 386 -8.74 2.18 3.51
N PHE A 387 -7.60 1.49 3.34
CA PHE A 387 -6.40 1.76 4.12
C PHE A 387 -5.87 3.21 4.00
N PRO A 388 -5.95 3.90 2.84
CA PRO A 388 -5.54 5.31 2.75
C PRO A 388 -6.22 6.23 3.77
N PHE A 389 -7.47 5.98 4.15
CA PHE A 389 -8.16 6.76 5.19
C PHE A 389 -7.44 6.66 6.53
N CYS A 390 -6.95 5.48 6.89
CA CYS A 390 -6.22 5.26 8.13
C CYS A 390 -4.87 5.97 8.12
N ILE A 391 -4.19 6.04 6.97
CA ILE A 391 -2.98 6.85 6.79
C ILE A 391 -3.29 8.33 7.02
N GLY A 392 -4.34 8.86 6.39
CA GLY A 392 -4.75 10.26 6.56
C GLY A 392 -5.06 10.61 8.02
N VAL A 393 -5.80 9.74 8.73
CA VAL A 393 -6.09 9.93 10.16
C VAL A 393 -4.82 9.85 11.00
N ALA A 394 -3.90 8.92 10.71
CA ALA A 394 -2.64 8.80 11.43
C ALA A 394 -1.75 10.06 11.28
N ILE A 395 -1.73 10.68 10.10
CA ILE A 395 -1.04 11.96 9.87
C ILE A 395 -1.66 13.05 10.75
N LEU A 396 -3.00 13.17 10.74
CA LEU A 396 -3.71 14.15 11.58
C LEU A 396 -3.46 13.92 13.08
N GLN A 397 -3.39 12.66 13.53
CA GLN A 397 -3.10 12.32 14.93
C GLN A 397 -1.68 12.72 15.36
N GLN A 398 -0.69 12.69 14.45
CA GLN A 398 0.64 13.21 14.76
C GLN A 398 0.66 14.74 14.89
N LEU A 399 -0.22 15.44 14.17
CA LEU A 399 -0.36 16.89 14.21
C LEU A 399 -1.37 17.38 15.26
N ARG A 400 -2.05 16.45 15.94
CA ARG A 400 -3.21 16.68 16.81
C ARG A 400 -3.03 17.85 17.78
N ASP A 401 -1.94 17.85 18.54
CA ASP A 401 -1.72 18.86 19.59
C ASP A 401 -1.61 20.27 18.99
N ARG A 402 -1.01 20.39 17.80
CA ARG A 402 -0.92 21.66 17.07
C ARG A 402 -2.27 22.05 16.48
N LEU A 403 -3.04 21.09 15.96
CA LEU A 403 -4.35 21.38 15.38
C LEU A 403 -5.35 21.87 16.44
N LEU A 404 -5.39 21.22 17.61
CA LEU A 404 -6.27 21.60 18.72
C LEU A 404 -5.91 22.96 19.33
N ALA A 405 -4.64 23.35 19.27
CA ALA A 405 -4.17 24.63 19.82
C ALA A 405 -4.44 25.83 18.88
N ASN A 406 -4.82 25.59 17.62
CA ASN A 406 -4.82 26.58 16.55
C ASN A 406 -6.22 26.81 15.96
N GLY A 407 -6.41 28.01 15.40
CA GLY A 407 -7.61 28.37 14.65
C GLY A 407 -7.47 28.05 13.15
N PHE A 408 -8.46 28.49 12.36
CA PHE A 408 -8.53 28.20 10.93
C PHE A 408 -7.27 28.65 10.16
N ASN A 409 -6.80 29.87 10.37
CA ASN A 409 -5.68 30.44 9.60
C ASN A 409 -4.36 29.73 9.91
N GLU A 410 -4.11 29.45 11.19
CA GLU A 410 -2.91 28.75 11.65
C GLU A 410 -2.89 27.31 11.15
N CYS A 411 -4.05 26.64 11.11
CA CYS A 411 -4.19 25.33 10.49
C CYS A 411 -3.87 25.35 8.99
N ILE A 412 -4.34 26.35 8.22
CA ILE A 412 -3.99 26.48 6.80
C ILE A 412 -2.48 26.60 6.59
N LEU A 413 -1.81 27.40 7.43
CA LEU A 413 -0.35 27.55 7.37
C LEU A 413 0.36 26.24 7.73
N LEU A 414 -0.11 25.52 8.75
CA LEU A 414 0.47 24.24 9.17
C LEU A 414 0.46 23.17 8.06
N PHE A 415 -0.56 23.15 7.20
CA PHE A 415 -0.61 22.19 6.09
C PHE A 415 0.12 22.68 4.84
N SER A 416 0.32 23.99 4.71
CA SER A 416 1.14 24.57 3.63
C SER A 416 2.62 24.28 3.86
N ASP A 417 3.06 24.28 5.12
CA ASP A 417 4.40 23.89 5.56
C ASP A 417 4.31 22.72 6.54
N LEU A 418 4.03 21.53 6.00
CA LEU A 418 3.75 20.34 6.79
C LEU A 418 4.99 19.99 7.65
N PRO A 419 4.85 19.91 8.99
CA PRO A 419 5.95 19.47 9.85
C PRO A 419 6.43 18.09 9.47
N GLU A 420 7.66 17.75 9.88
CA GLU A 420 8.18 16.42 9.64
C GLU A 420 7.28 15.34 10.29
N ILE A 421 6.73 14.47 9.44
CA ILE A 421 5.96 13.30 9.83
C ILE A 421 6.91 12.10 9.97
N ASP A 422 6.78 11.40 11.10
CA ASP A 422 7.41 10.10 11.33
C ASP A 422 6.59 9.02 10.62
N ILE A 423 7.17 8.45 9.55
CA ILE A 423 6.50 7.46 8.71
C ILE A 423 6.39 6.10 9.41
N GLU A 424 7.36 5.71 10.23
CA GLU A 424 7.31 4.43 10.95
C GLU A 424 6.17 4.47 11.97
N ARG A 425 6.03 5.59 12.69
CA ARG A 425 4.88 5.85 13.55
C ARG A 425 3.58 5.89 12.74
N CYS A 426 3.56 6.56 11.59
CA CYS A 426 2.37 6.67 10.74
C CYS A 426 1.87 5.29 10.27
N VAL A 427 2.78 4.41 9.83
CA VAL A 427 2.48 3.04 9.42
C VAL A 427 1.92 2.24 10.61
N ARG A 428 2.56 2.29 11.77
CA ARG A 428 2.09 1.57 12.97
C ARG A 428 0.70 2.02 13.41
N GLU A 429 0.46 3.33 13.48
CA GLU A 429 -0.84 3.86 13.88
C GLU A 429 -1.92 3.56 12.84
N SER A 430 -1.63 3.70 11.54
CA SER A 430 -2.61 3.38 10.48
C SER A 430 -3.04 1.91 10.49
N ILE A 431 -2.13 0.97 10.78
CA ILE A 431 -2.47 -0.45 10.99
C ILE A 431 -3.39 -0.62 12.20
N ASN A 432 -3.10 0.06 13.31
CA ASN A 432 -3.92 0.01 14.52
C ASN A 432 -5.33 0.56 14.25
N LEU A 433 -5.43 1.74 13.63
CA LEU A 433 -6.70 2.35 13.22
C LEU A 433 -7.50 1.41 12.33
N PHE A 434 -6.85 0.80 11.33
CA PHE A 434 -7.48 -0.16 10.43
C PHE A 434 -8.06 -1.37 11.18
N CYS A 435 -7.34 -1.92 12.17
CA CYS A 435 -7.81 -3.06 12.99
C CYS A 435 -9.09 -2.73 13.80
N TRP A 436 -9.31 -1.46 14.12
CA TRP A 436 -10.48 -1.02 14.91
C TRP A 436 -11.63 -0.52 14.05
N THR A 437 -11.43 -0.36 12.75
CA THR A 437 -12.46 0.10 11.83
C THR A 437 -13.24 -1.08 11.25
N PRO A 438 -14.57 -1.15 11.45
CA PRO A 438 -15.43 -2.10 10.75
C PRO A 438 -15.30 -1.93 9.23
N LYS A 439 -15.26 -3.03 8.47
CA LYS A 439 -15.00 -3.00 7.02
C LYS A 439 -16.01 -2.13 6.26
N SER A 440 -17.27 -2.24 6.63
CA SER A 440 -18.38 -1.51 6.04
C SER A 440 -18.44 -0.04 6.44
N ALA A 441 -17.69 0.40 7.46
CA ALA A 441 -17.65 1.82 7.87
C ALA A 441 -17.10 2.72 6.76
N THR A 442 -16.15 2.20 5.98
CA THR A 442 -15.47 2.90 4.87
C THR A 442 -16.08 2.59 3.50
N TYR A 443 -17.28 2.02 3.45
CA TYR A 443 -17.98 1.74 2.19
C TYR A 443 -18.17 3.01 1.36
N ARG A 444 -17.96 2.86 0.05
CA ARG A 444 -18.10 3.90 -0.96
C ARG A 444 -18.84 3.33 -2.16
N GLN A 445 -19.85 4.05 -2.64
CA GLN A 445 -20.58 3.69 -3.87
C GLN A 445 -19.66 3.75 -5.09
N HIS A 446 -18.72 4.69 -5.12
CA HIS A 446 -17.76 4.86 -6.21
C HIS A 446 -16.45 4.10 -6.02
N ALA A 447 -16.40 3.09 -5.14
CA ALA A 447 -15.27 2.16 -5.11
C ALA A 447 -15.30 1.18 -6.30
N GLN A 448 -14.16 0.58 -6.62
CA GLN A 448 -14.10 -0.47 -7.63
C GLN A 448 -15.03 -1.63 -7.24
N PRO A 449 -15.95 -2.08 -8.13
CA PRO A 449 -16.80 -3.21 -7.82
C PRO A 449 -15.97 -4.51 -7.69
N PRO A 450 -16.39 -5.47 -6.85
CA PRO A 450 -15.70 -6.74 -6.72
C PRO A 450 -15.66 -7.46 -8.08
N LYS A 451 -14.46 -7.92 -8.48
CA LYS A 451 -14.30 -8.69 -9.72
C LYS A 451 -15.05 -10.02 -9.58
N PRO A 452 -15.86 -10.44 -10.58
CA PRO A 452 -16.45 -11.77 -10.57
C PRO A 452 -15.33 -12.82 -10.61
N THR A 453 -15.31 -13.73 -9.64
CA THR A 453 -14.38 -14.85 -9.60
C THR A 453 -14.67 -15.75 -10.81
N SER A 454 -13.73 -15.89 -11.73
CA SER A 454 -13.75 -16.97 -12.71
C SER A 454 -13.69 -18.31 -11.97
N ASP A 455 -14.61 -19.23 -12.29
CA ASP A 455 -14.74 -20.55 -11.68
C ASP A 455 -13.38 -21.25 -11.50
N SER A 456 -12.89 -21.27 -10.26
CA SER A 456 -11.84 -22.18 -9.82
C SER A 456 -12.34 -22.94 -8.61
N SER A 457 -12.38 -24.25 -8.77
CA SER A 457 -12.93 -25.23 -7.84
C SER A 457 -12.33 -25.12 -6.44
N GLY A 458 -13.20 -24.79 -5.49
CA GLY A 458 -13.24 -25.27 -4.11
C GLY A 458 -11.95 -25.43 -3.32
N VAL A 459 -11.57 -24.39 -2.56
CA VAL A 459 -11.33 -24.43 -1.09
C VAL A 459 -11.51 -22.99 -0.58
N ARG A 460 -12.58 -22.70 0.17
CA ARG A 460 -12.68 -21.43 0.92
C ARG A 460 -11.72 -21.51 2.11
N SER A 461 -10.48 -21.09 1.91
CA SER A 461 -9.54 -20.85 2.99
C SER A 461 -9.98 -19.61 3.76
N SER A 462 -9.99 -19.66 5.10
CA SER A 462 -10.22 -18.51 5.96
C SER A 462 -9.06 -17.51 5.78
N ALA A 463 -9.20 -16.59 4.82
CA ALA A 463 -8.21 -15.55 4.60
C ALA A 463 -8.12 -14.67 5.87
N PRO A 464 -6.91 -14.34 6.35
CA PRO A 464 -6.74 -13.47 7.50
C PRO A 464 -7.31 -12.07 7.20
N TYR A 465 -7.74 -11.36 8.24
CA TYR A 465 -8.36 -10.02 8.23
C TYR A 465 -7.61 -8.92 7.44
N PHE A 466 -6.41 -9.20 6.95
CA PHE A 466 -5.52 -8.30 6.22
C PHE A 466 -5.27 -8.68 4.74
N SER A 467 -5.91 -9.73 4.20
CA SER A 467 -5.63 -10.16 2.82
C SER A 467 -5.97 -9.10 1.76
N ALA A 468 -5.05 -8.87 0.82
CA ALA A 468 -5.21 -8.01 -0.37
C ALA A 468 -6.30 -8.49 -1.34
N GLU A 469 -6.79 -9.73 -1.17
CA GLU A 469 -7.87 -10.35 -1.93
C GLU A 469 -8.96 -10.86 -0.97
N CYS A 470 -9.60 -9.96 -0.24
CA CYS A 470 -10.94 -10.24 0.23
C CYS A 470 -11.88 -9.84 -0.93
N PRO A 471 -12.34 -10.76 -1.80
CA PRO A 471 -13.48 -10.44 -2.64
C PRO A 471 -14.61 -10.04 -1.69
N ASP A 472 -15.15 -8.83 -1.87
CA ASP A 472 -16.37 -8.45 -1.15
C ASP A 472 -17.41 -9.54 -1.44
N PRO A 473 -18.05 -10.13 -0.40
CA PRO A 473 -19.07 -11.13 -0.61
C PRO A 473 -20.15 -10.57 -1.54
N PRO A 474 -20.82 -11.42 -2.35
CA PRO A 474 -21.91 -10.97 -3.20
C PRO A 474 -22.92 -10.20 -2.34
N LYS A 475 -23.36 -9.02 -2.81
CA LYS A 475 -24.28 -8.16 -2.07
C LYS A 475 -25.49 -8.97 -1.59
N THR A 476 -25.55 -9.20 -0.29
CA THR A 476 -26.68 -9.83 0.38
C THR A 476 -27.67 -8.76 0.85
N ASP A 477 -28.86 -9.17 1.28
CA ASP A 477 -29.83 -8.28 1.92
C ASP A 477 -29.29 -7.64 3.24
N LEU A 478 -28.20 -8.18 3.79
CA LEU A 478 -27.54 -7.69 5.00
C LEU A 478 -26.38 -6.72 4.72
N SER A 479 -26.02 -6.55 3.44
CA SER A 479 -24.97 -5.63 3.01
C SER A 479 -25.38 -4.17 3.16
N ARG A 480 -24.39 -3.27 3.17
CA ARG A 480 -24.61 -1.82 3.25
C ARG A 480 -25.17 -1.30 1.92
N GLU A 481 -26.20 -0.46 2.01
CA GLU A 481 -26.76 0.24 0.86
C GLU A 481 -26.10 1.60 0.64
N SER A 482 -26.09 2.07 -0.60
CA SER A 482 -25.68 3.43 -0.93
C SER A 482 -26.76 4.43 -0.48
N ILE A 483 -26.35 5.51 0.15
CA ILE A 483 -27.21 6.64 0.49
C ILE A 483 -26.86 7.86 -0.38
N PRO A 484 -27.80 8.79 -0.61
CA PRO A 484 -27.52 10.03 -1.31
C PRO A 484 -26.37 10.81 -0.65
N LEU A 485 -25.53 11.46 -1.45
CA LEU A 485 -24.37 12.20 -0.96
C LEU A 485 -24.72 13.29 0.06
N ASN A 486 -25.88 13.94 -0.08
CA ASN A 486 -26.35 14.96 0.87
C ASN A 486 -26.63 14.36 2.25
N ASP A 487 -27.22 13.15 2.29
CA ASP A 487 -27.49 12.44 3.54
C ASP A 487 -26.17 11.98 4.17
N LEU A 488 -25.25 11.44 3.37
CA LEU A 488 -23.91 11.06 3.83
C LEU A 488 -23.16 12.24 4.46
N LYS A 489 -23.22 13.42 3.83
CA LYS A 489 -22.60 14.66 4.35
C LYS A 489 -23.25 15.16 5.64
N SER A 490 -24.53 14.89 5.85
CA SER A 490 -25.23 15.26 7.07
C SER A 490 -24.88 14.36 8.27
N GLU A 491 -24.36 13.16 8.02
CA GLU A 491 -24.00 12.19 9.04
C GLU A 491 -22.55 12.35 9.49
N VAL A 492 -22.34 12.51 10.79
CA VAL A 492 -20.99 12.62 11.40
C VAL A 492 -20.36 11.24 11.62
N SER A 493 -21.17 10.22 11.88
CA SER A 493 -20.71 8.86 12.19
C SER A 493 -20.89 7.92 11.00
N PRO A 494 -19.95 6.99 10.74
CA PRO A 494 -20.09 6.04 9.65
C PRO A 494 -21.19 5.00 9.94
N ARG A 495 -21.77 4.46 8.87
CA ARG A 495 -22.70 3.32 8.93
C ARG A 495 -21.98 1.99 8.80
N ILE A 496 -22.48 0.97 9.49
CA ILE A 496 -22.01 -0.41 9.34
C ILE A 496 -23.11 -1.34 8.80
N SER A 497 -22.72 -2.39 8.09
CA SER A 497 -23.63 -3.42 7.59
C SER A 497 -24.12 -4.32 8.72
N ALA A 498 -25.22 -5.03 8.48
CA ALA A 498 -25.71 -6.05 9.40
C ALA A 498 -24.75 -7.25 9.48
N GLU A 499 -24.07 -7.59 8.38
CA GLU A 499 -23.04 -8.63 8.35
C GLU A 499 -21.87 -8.31 9.28
N ASP A 500 -21.32 -7.10 9.17
CA ASP A 500 -20.23 -6.65 10.05
C ASP A 500 -20.67 -6.65 11.51
N LEU A 501 -21.91 -6.22 11.79
CA LEU A 501 -22.44 -6.25 13.15
C LEU A 501 -22.49 -7.68 13.71
N ILE A 502 -22.95 -8.65 12.92
CA ILE A 502 -23.04 -10.06 13.30
C ILE A 502 -21.64 -10.63 13.57
N ASP A 503 -20.70 -10.39 12.65
CA ASP A 503 -19.31 -10.84 12.76
C ASP A 503 -18.62 -10.24 13.99
N LEU A 504 -18.84 -8.94 14.26
CA LEU A 504 -18.28 -8.24 15.41
C LEU A 504 -18.89 -8.67 16.75
N CYS A 505 -20.16 -9.09 16.75
CA CYS A 505 -20.84 -9.58 17.95
C CYS A 505 -20.59 -11.08 18.23
N GLU A 506 -19.89 -11.79 17.34
CA GLU A 506 -19.74 -13.27 17.39
C GLU A 506 -21.11 -14.00 17.48
N LEU A 507 -22.17 -13.42 16.90
CA LEU A 507 -23.53 -13.97 16.97
C LEU A 507 -23.62 -15.22 16.09
N THR A 508 -23.77 -16.40 16.70
CA THR A 508 -23.91 -17.66 15.95
C THR A 508 -25.25 -17.71 15.22
N MET A 509 -25.21 -17.70 13.89
CA MET A 509 -26.34 -18.03 13.01
C MET A 509 -26.85 -19.44 13.31
N THR A 510 -28.08 -19.59 13.80
CA THR A 510 -28.76 -20.89 13.89
C THR A 510 -29.43 -21.20 12.55
N GLY A 511 -28.66 -21.72 11.60
CA GLY A 511 -29.17 -22.17 10.29
C GLY A 511 -28.08 -22.80 9.41
N HIS A 512 -28.07 -24.13 9.38
CA HIS A 512 -27.32 -25.06 8.50
C HIS A 512 -26.18 -24.50 7.61
N PHE A 513 -24.94 -24.48 8.11
CA PHE A 513 -23.72 -25.02 7.47
C PHE A 513 -22.63 -25.10 8.55
N LYS A 514 -22.16 -26.30 8.90
CA LYS A 514 -21.17 -26.54 9.97
C LYS A 514 -19.74 -26.46 9.43
N THR A 515 -18.82 -25.88 10.20
CA THR A 515 -17.84 -26.64 11.01
C THR A 515 -17.26 -25.77 12.14
N PRO A 516 -16.93 -26.35 13.30
CA PRO A 516 -16.52 -25.61 14.50
C PRO A 516 -15.00 -25.41 14.53
N THR A 517 -14.53 -24.17 14.42
CA THR A 517 -13.15 -23.85 14.78
C THR A 517 -13.06 -23.57 16.29
N LYS A 518 -12.06 -24.16 16.92
CA LYS A 518 -11.80 -24.17 18.37
C LYS A 518 -11.96 -22.78 19.00
N LYS A 519 -12.97 -22.66 19.87
CA LYS A 519 -13.08 -21.57 20.84
C LYS A 519 -11.83 -21.53 21.72
N THR A 520 -11.11 -20.41 21.70
CA THR A 520 -10.14 -20.08 22.74
C THR A 520 -10.46 -18.71 23.34
N LYS A 521 -10.76 -18.75 24.64
CA LYS A 521 -10.85 -17.68 25.65
C LYS A 521 -11.90 -16.58 25.45
N SER A 522 -12.88 -16.63 26.37
CA SER A 522 -13.74 -15.54 26.85
C SER A 522 -13.07 -14.15 26.76
N SER A 523 -13.26 -13.47 25.63
CA SER A 523 -12.92 -12.06 25.47
C SER A 523 -14.14 -11.23 25.86
N LYS A 524 -13.94 -10.17 26.65
CA LYS A 524 -14.99 -9.15 26.90
C LYS A 524 -15.57 -8.68 25.56
N PRO A 525 -16.86 -8.33 25.48
CA PRO A 525 -17.47 -7.86 24.23
C PRO A 525 -16.70 -6.65 23.69
N LYS A 526 -16.31 -6.73 22.40
CA LYS A 526 -15.55 -5.70 21.68
C LYS A 526 -16.40 -4.52 21.21
N LEU A 527 -17.72 -4.66 21.36
CA LEU A 527 -18.73 -3.75 20.86
C LEU A 527 -19.85 -3.59 21.90
N LEU A 528 -20.51 -2.43 21.91
CA LEU A 528 -21.79 -2.20 22.56
C LEU A 528 -22.86 -1.84 21.53
N VAL A 529 -24.02 -2.48 21.59
CA VAL A 529 -25.19 -2.10 20.78
C VAL A 529 -26.13 -1.26 21.64
N VAL A 530 -26.46 -0.06 21.16
CA VAL A 530 -27.38 0.88 21.82
C VAL A 530 -28.65 0.96 20.97
N ASP A 531 -29.73 0.39 21.49
CA ASP A 531 -31.04 0.42 20.85
C ASP A 531 -31.82 1.65 21.34
N ILE A 532 -32.09 2.58 20.42
CA ILE A 532 -32.75 3.85 20.72
C ILE A 532 -34.27 3.82 20.52
N ARG A 533 -34.84 2.64 20.24
CA ARG A 533 -36.29 2.46 20.13
C ARG A 533 -36.97 2.61 21.49
N ASN A 534 -38.28 2.79 21.48
CA ASN A 534 -39.07 2.78 22.72
C ASN A 534 -38.92 1.42 23.43
N SER A 535 -39.18 1.41 24.73
CA SER A 535 -38.97 0.22 25.56
C SER A 535 -39.89 -0.95 25.17
N GLU A 536 -41.09 -0.68 24.65
CA GLU A 536 -42.00 -1.72 24.19
C GLU A 536 -41.43 -2.50 22.99
N ASP A 537 -40.89 -1.80 21.99
CA ASP A 537 -40.30 -2.38 20.79
C ASP A 537 -38.99 -3.12 21.10
N PHE A 538 -38.23 -2.65 22.09
CA PHE A 538 -37.06 -3.35 22.60
C PHE A 538 -37.44 -4.67 23.28
N ILE A 539 -38.47 -4.65 24.14
CA ILE A 539 -38.97 -5.84 24.83
C ILE A 539 -39.53 -6.85 23.82
N ARG A 540 -40.22 -6.40 22.76
CA ARG A 540 -40.74 -7.29 21.71
C ARG A 540 -39.65 -8.06 20.97
N GLY A 541 -38.43 -7.53 20.90
CA GLY A 541 -37.30 -8.21 20.30
C GLY A 541 -36.09 -7.28 20.15
N HIS A 542 -34.94 -7.69 20.67
CA HIS A 542 -33.70 -6.90 20.65
C HIS A 542 -32.48 -7.77 20.35
N ILE A 543 -31.36 -7.13 20.03
CA ILE A 543 -30.09 -7.85 19.82
C ILE A 543 -29.54 -8.27 21.19
N SER A 544 -29.12 -9.53 21.32
CA SER A 544 -28.58 -10.05 22.59
C SER A 544 -27.41 -9.18 23.10
N GLY A 545 -27.46 -8.77 24.37
CA GLY A 545 -26.44 -7.93 24.99
C GLY A 545 -26.51 -6.43 24.63
N SER A 546 -27.53 -5.99 23.89
CA SER A 546 -27.80 -4.57 23.65
C SER A 546 -28.40 -3.87 24.87
N ILE A 547 -28.23 -2.55 24.93
CA ILE A 547 -28.84 -1.69 25.96
C ILE A 547 -29.93 -0.83 25.33
N ASN A 548 -31.03 -0.59 26.04
CA ASN A 548 -32.11 0.29 25.56
C ASN A 548 -31.94 1.70 26.13
N ILE A 549 -31.81 2.69 25.25
CA ILE A 549 -31.79 4.12 25.60
C ILE A 549 -32.78 4.84 24.67
N PRO A 550 -34.07 4.90 25.00
CA PRO A 550 -35.08 5.50 24.13
C PRO A 550 -34.73 6.94 23.75
N PHE A 551 -34.79 7.26 22.44
CA PHE A 551 -34.40 8.57 21.91
C PHE A 551 -35.07 9.76 22.62
N SER A 552 -36.36 9.64 22.94
CA SER A 552 -37.15 10.70 23.60
C SER A 552 -36.74 11.02 25.03
N ALA A 553 -36.03 10.12 25.70
CA ALA A 553 -35.61 10.26 27.09
C ALA A 553 -34.08 10.33 27.25
N ALA A 554 -33.34 10.26 26.15
CA ALA A 554 -31.88 10.13 26.15
C ALA A 554 -31.14 11.43 26.45
N PHE A 555 -31.69 12.57 26.03
CA PHE A 555 -31.04 13.86 26.15
C PHE A 555 -31.91 14.87 26.91
N THR A 556 -31.27 15.73 27.70
CA THR A 556 -31.92 16.86 28.35
C THR A 556 -32.22 17.97 27.34
N ALA A 557 -32.97 19.00 27.76
CA ALA A 557 -33.25 20.17 26.90
C ALA A 557 -31.95 20.90 26.49
N GLU A 558 -30.90 20.77 27.28
CA GLU A 558 -29.57 21.33 27.07
C GLU A 558 -28.68 20.44 26.17
N GLY A 559 -29.17 19.27 25.75
CA GLY A 559 -28.47 18.33 24.87
C GLY A 559 -27.45 17.44 25.58
N GLU A 560 -27.48 17.38 26.92
CA GLU A 560 -26.66 16.46 27.70
C GLU A 560 -27.32 15.09 27.82
N LEU A 561 -26.53 14.03 27.92
CA LEU A 561 -27.07 12.69 28.15
C LEU A 561 -27.68 12.60 29.56
N THR A 562 -28.94 12.16 29.64
CA THR A 562 -29.64 12.01 30.92
C THR A 562 -28.92 11.00 31.81
N GLN A 563 -28.75 11.34 33.10
CA GLN A 563 -28.07 10.46 34.05
C GLN A 563 -28.94 9.25 34.38
N GLY A 564 -28.38 8.05 34.22
CA GLY A 564 -29.11 6.80 34.40
C GLY A 564 -28.17 5.59 34.44
N PRO A 565 -28.71 4.38 34.67
CA PRO A 565 -27.90 3.15 34.78
C PRO A 565 -27.09 2.83 33.52
N TYR A 566 -27.51 3.34 32.35
CA TYR A 566 -26.81 3.17 31.08
C TYR A 566 -25.58 4.09 30.91
N THR A 567 -25.47 5.21 31.63
CA THR A 567 -24.32 6.14 31.48
C THR A 567 -23.03 5.50 31.97
N ALA A 568 -23.08 4.74 33.08
CA ALA A 568 -21.97 3.93 33.56
C ALA A 568 -21.55 2.86 32.53
N MET A 569 -22.51 2.24 31.85
CA MET A 569 -22.22 1.26 30.80
C MET A 569 -21.58 1.92 29.57
N LEU A 570 -22.11 3.04 29.09
CA LEU A 570 -21.49 3.79 27.98
C LEU A 570 -20.05 4.21 28.31
N GLN A 571 -19.81 4.69 29.53
CA GLN A 571 -18.47 5.06 29.99
C GLN A 571 -17.52 3.86 30.06
N ASN A 572 -18.00 2.70 30.52
CA ASN A 572 -17.21 1.46 30.55
C ASN A 572 -16.84 0.93 29.15
N PHE A 573 -17.60 1.32 28.13
CA PHE A 573 -17.34 0.98 26.73
C PHE A 573 -16.71 2.13 25.94
N LYS A 574 -16.33 3.23 26.59
CA LYS A 574 -15.60 4.32 25.93
C LYS A 574 -14.30 3.78 25.33
N GLY A 575 -14.08 4.06 24.05
CA GLY A 575 -12.94 3.51 23.30
C GLY A 575 -13.19 2.15 22.65
N LYS A 576 -14.36 1.52 22.85
CA LYS A 576 -14.81 0.38 22.05
C LYS A 576 -15.78 0.85 20.97
N VAL A 577 -16.06 -0.01 20.00
CA VAL A 577 -17.07 0.29 18.98
C VAL A 577 -18.45 0.36 19.67
N ILE A 578 -19.25 1.38 19.33
CA ILE A 578 -20.62 1.52 19.81
C ILE A 578 -21.52 1.66 18.58
N VAL A 579 -22.52 0.78 18.44
CA VAL A 579 -23.43 0.78 17.30
C VAL A 579 -24.82 1.22 17.74
N ILE A 580 -25.29 2.31 17.14
CA ILE A 580 -26.62 2.87 17.37
C ILE A 580 -27.62 2.19 16.44
N VAL A 581 -28.69 1.64 17.03
CA VAL A 581 -29.74 0.90 16.34
C VAL A 581 -31.08 1.55 16.60
N GLY A 582 -31.86 1.79 15.54
CA GLY A 582 -33.19 2.37 15.62
C GLY A 582 -34.07 2.00 14.43
N HIS A 583 -35.27 2.59 14.39
CA HIS A 583 -36.17 2.52 13.23
C HIS A 583 -36.04 3.72 12.29
N VAL A 584 -35.79 4.90 12.86
CA VAL A 584 -35.75 6.18 12.13
C VAL A 584 -34.29 6.58 11.94
N ALA A 585 -33.82 6.59 10.70
CA ALA A 585 -32.43 6.92 10.35
C ALA A 585 -31.99 8.30 10.89
N LYS A 586 -32.89 9.29 10.83
CA LYS A 586 -32.63 10.64 11.35
C LYS A 586 -32.34 10.64 12.86
N HIS A 587 -33.15 9.94 13.66
CA HIS A 587 -32.93 9.85 15.10
C HIS A 587 -31.63 9.12 15.43
N THR A 588 -31.26 8.07 14.69
CA THR A 588 -29.99 7.38 14.90
C THR A 588 -28.79 8.26 14.57
N ALA A 589 -28.88 9.07 13.50
CA ALA A 589 -27.84 10.01 13.11
C ALA A 589 -27.68 11.15 14.13
N GLU A 590 -28.78 11.74 14.59
CA GLU A 590 -28.78 12.78 15.62
C GLU A 590 -28.20 12.25 16.94
N PHE A 591 -28.63 11.07 17.39
CA PHE A 591 -28.11 10.45 18.60
C PHE A 591 -26.60 10.18 18.50
N ALA A 592 -26.14 9.66 17.37
CA ALA A 592 -24.72 9.43 17.12
C ALA A 592 -23.91 10.74 17.13
N ALA A 593 -24.42 11.80 16.50
CA ALA A 593 -23.79 13.12 16.49
C ALA A 593 -23.66 13.71 17.90
N HIS A 594 -24.66 13.55 18.76
CA HIS A 594 -24.57 13.95 20.17
C HIS A 594 -23.47 13.20 20.92
N LEU A 595 -23.33 11.88 20.74
CA LEU A 595 -22.26 11.12 21.36
C LEU A 595 -20.86 11.55 20.87
N VAL A 596 -20.72 11.81 19.57
CA VAL A 596 -19.47 12.34 19.01
C VAL A 596 -19.14 13.72 19.58
N LYS A 597 -20.13 14.60 19.72
CA LYS A 597 -19.97 15.91 20.39
C LYS A 597 -19.50 15.77 21.84
N MET A 598 -19.95 14.72 22.54
CA MET A 598 -19.50 14.34 23.88
C MET A 598 -18.14 13.60 23.90
N LYS A 599 -17.42 13.56 22.77
CA LYS A 599 -16.09 12.94 22.62
C LYS A 599 -16.10 11.43 22.89
N TYR A 600 -17.18 10.73 22.56
CA TYR A 600 -17.17 9.27 22.48
C TYR A 600 -16.60 8.84 21.12
N PRO A 601 -15.47 8.10 21.09
CA PRO A 601 -14.93 7.59 19.84
C PRO A 601 -15.70 6.33 19.40
N ARG A 602 -15.50 5.96 18.14
CA ARG A 602 -15.93 4.70 17.52
C ARG A 602 -17.45 4.48 17.50
N ILE A 603 -18.19 5.56 17.30
CA ILE A 603 -19.64 5.51 17.12
C ILE A 603 -19.97 5.13 15.68
N CYS A 604 -20.86 4.15 15.51
CA CYS A 604 -21.40 3.70 14.24
C CYS A 604 -22.92 3.67 14.26
N ILE A 605 -23.54 3.72 13.09
CA ILE A 605 -24.99 3.54 12.91
C ILE A 605 -25.22 2.22 12.17
N LEU A 606 -26.20 1.42 12.59
CA LEU A 606 -26.59 0.24 11.82
C LEU A 606 -27.36 0.64 10.56
N ASP A 607 -26.82 0.30 9.40
CA ASP A 607 -27.49 0.54 8.12
C ASP A 607 -28.83 -0.22 8.04
N GLY A 608 -29.88 0.45 7.57
CA GLY A 608 -31.26 -0.09 7.53
C GLY A 608 -31.91 -0.38 8.90
N GLY A 609 -31.20 -0.09 10.01
CA GLY A 609 -31.71 -0.23 11.38
C GLY A 609 -32.05 -1.66 11.78
N ILE A 610 -32.86 -1.81 12.83
CA ILE A 610 -33.21 -3.13 13.38
C ILE A 610 -33.94 -4.03 12.37
N ASN A 611 -34.60 -3.44 11.37
CA ASN A 611 -35.36 -4.18 10.37
C ASN A 611 -34.47 -5.07 9.49
N LYS A 612 -33.21 -4.69 9.22
CA LYS A 612 -32.26 -5.54 8.50
C LYS A 612 -31.87 -6.79 9.29
N ILE A 613 -31.95 -6.76 10.62
CA ILE A 613 -31.63 -7.92 11.47
C ILE A 613 -32.82 -8.87 11.63
N LYS A 614 -34.06 -8.39 11.52
CA LYS A 614 -35.28 -9.22 11.74
C LYS A 614 -35.29 -10.54 10.95
N PRO A 615 -34.95 -10.59 9.64
CA PRO A 615 -34.98 -11.83 8.87
C PRO A 615 -33.97 -12.89 9.32
N THR A 616 -32.94 -12.50 10.07
CA THR A 616 -31.86 -13.41 10.50
C THR A 616 -32.25 -14.32 11.67
N GLY A 617 -33.35 -14.01 12.37
CA GLY A 617 -33.75 -14.73 13.58
C GLY A 617 -32.84 -14.51 14.79
N LEU A 618 -31.88 -13.57 14.73
CA LEU A 618 -30.95 -13.27 15.83
C LEU A 618 -31.52 -12.39 16.95
N LEU A 619 -32.77 -11.95 16.82
CA LEU A 619 -33.40 -11.13 17.85
C LEU A 619 -33.80 -12.00 19.03
N THR A 620 -33.33 -11.61 20.22
CA THR A 620 -33.80 -12.15 21.49
C THR A 620 -35.22 -11.64 21.73
N VAL A 621 -36.17 -12.58 21.68
CA VAL A 621 -37.58 -12.33 21.99
C VAL A 621 -37.90 -12.93 23.36
N PRO A 622 -38.78 -12.32 24.17
CA PRO A 622 -39.23 -12.91 25.42
C PRO A 622 -39.90 -14.24 25.12
N SER A 623 -39.57 -15.29 25.89
CA SER A 623 -40.33 -16.54 25.82
C SER A 623 -41.80 -16.23 26.13
N PRO A 624 -42.77 -16.74 25.35
CA PRO A 624 -44.17 -16.60 25.71
C PRO A 624 -44.34 -17.19 27.11
N GLN A 625 -44.78 -16.35 28.07
CA GLN A 625 -45.20 -16.84 29.38
C GLN A 625 -46.39 -17.76 29.12
N ILE A 626 -46.17 -19.08 29.27
CA ILE A 626 -47.22 -20.10 29.24
C ILE A 626 -48.00 -20.01 30.55
#